data_AF-A0A921GE20-F1
#
_entry.id   AF-A0A921GE20-F1
#
_cell.length_a   1.000
_cell.length_b   1.000
_cell.length_c   1.000
_cell.angle_alpha   90.00
_cell.angle_beta   90.00
_cell.angle_gamma   90.00
#
_symmetry.space_group_name_H-M   'P 1'
#
loop_
_entity.id
_entity.type
_entity.pdbx_description
1 polymer ?
#
loop_
_entity_poly.entity_id
_entity_poly.type
_entity_poly.pdbx_seq_one_letter_code
_entity_poly.pdbx_strand_id
1 'polypeptide(L)'
;GSIFLGEYSPEPLGDYMSGTNHVLPTGGTAKFYSALGVYDFVKYSSYSYYPKNVLSEFKDDVIKFANSEGLDGHANSIAVRFEEE
;
A
#
# COMPACT_ATOMS: atom_id res chain seq x y z
N GLY A 1 11.23 16.14 -3.37
CA GLY A 1 12.31 17.11 -3.65
C GLY A 1 13.48 16.86 -2.72
N SER A 2 14.50 17.71 -2.75
CA SER A 2 15.63 17.68 -1.82
C SER A 2 15.78 19.06 -1.15
N ILE A 3 16.24 19.10 0.10
CA ILE A 3 16.39 20.33 0.88
C ILE A 3 17.85 20.48 1.28
N PHE A 4 18.41 21.66 1.01
CA PHE A 4 19.79 22.03 1.31
C PHE A 4 19.79 23.12 2.38
N LEU A 5 20.52 22.92 3.48
CA LEU A 5 20.49 23.81 4.65
C LEU A 5 21.86 24.42 4.93
N GLY A 6 21.93 25.76 4.95
CA GLY A 6 23.13 26.53 5.29
C GLY A 6 24.10 26.76 4.12
N GLU A 7 25.07 27.66 4.32
CA GLU A 7 26.01 28.13 3.28
C GLU A 7 26.96 27.04 2.75
N TYR A 8 27.17 25.97 3.51
CA TYR A 8 28.09 24.88 3.19
C TYR A 8 27.40 23.63 2.59
N SER A 9 26.12 23.75 2.20
CA SER A 9 25.35 22.66 1.60
C SER A 9 24.97 23.00 0.15
N PRO A 10 25.93 23.17 -0.78
CA PRO A 10 25.61 23.55 -2.15
C PRO A 10 24.96 22.38 -2.92
N GLU A 11 24.07 22.68 -3.86
CA GLU A 11 23.36 21.70 -4.70
C GLU A 11 24.28 20.64 -5.35
N PRO A 12 25.47 20.98 -5.90
CA PRO A 12 26.38 19.98 -6.46
C PRO A 12 26.84 18.91 -5.46
N LEU A 13 26.93 19.22 -4.16
CA LEU A 13 27.22 18.18 -3.16
C LEU A 13 26.07 17.17 -3.12
N GLY A 14 24.84 17.65 -3.19
CA GLY A 14 23.60 16.88 -3.37
C GLY A 14 23.69 15.90 -4.53
N ASP A 15 24.04 16.44 -5.69
CA ASP A 15 24.04 15.73 -6.97
C ASP A 15 25.09 14.62 -7.05
N TYR A 16 26.21 14.76 -6.34
CA TYR A 16 27.34 13.87 -6.52
C TYR A 16 27.67 13.00 -5.31
N MET A 17 27.69 13.55 -4.09
CA MET A 17 28.40 12.89 -2.96
C MET A 17 27.68 12.96 -1.61
N SER A 18 26.57 13.69 -1.48
CA SER A 18 25.82 13.83 -0.23
C SER A 18 25.16 12.54 0.26
N GLY A 19 24.94 11.58 -0.65
CA GLY A 19 24.15 10.37 -0.40
C GLY A 19 22.65 10.53 -0.64
N THR A 20 22.16 11.76 -0.90
CA THR A 20 20.78 11.97 -1.38
C THR A 20 20.65 11.55 -2.86
N ASN A 21 19.43 11.27 -3.32
CA ASN A 21 19.19 10.94 -4.73
C ASN A 21 18.80 12.20 -5.52
N HIS A 22 19.51 12.49 -6.60
CA HIS A 22 19.26 13.66 -7.45
C HIS A 22 18.18 13.45 -8.52
N VAL A 23 17.62 12.23 -8.63
CA VAL A 23 16.44 11.98 -9.46
C VAL A 23 15.21 12.46 -8.68
N LEU A 24 14.84 13.72 -8.92
CA LEU A 24 13.82 14.43 -8.16
C LEU A 24 12.56 14.72 -9.00
N PRO A 25 11.39 14.80 -8.36
CA PRO A 25 10.16 15.23 -9.01
C PRO A 25 10.22 16.72 -9.37
N THR A 26 9.98 17.05 -10.64
CA THR A 26 9.98 18.43 -11.19
C THR A 26 8.58 18.83 -11.68
N GLY A 27 8.41 20.03 -12.24
CA GLY A 27 7.10 20.47 -12.76
C GLY A 27 6.01 20.64 -11.69
N GLY A 28 6.39 20.92 -10.44
CA GLY A 28 5.46 21.07 -9.30
C GLY A 28 4.98 19.77 -8.67
N THR A 29 5.46 18.62 -9.17
CA THR A 29 5.03 17.29 -8.72
C THR A 29 5.61 16.88 -7.36
N ALA A 30 6.60 17.63 -6.84
CA ALA A 30 7.11 17.48 -5.47
C ALA A 30 6.04 17.68 -4.37
N LYS A 31 4.83 18.16 -4.72
CA LYS A 31 3.66 18.22 -3.84
C LYS A 31 3.10 16.85 -3.47
N PHE A 32 3.31 15.83 -4.31
CA PHE A 32 2.71 14.50 -4.14
C PHE A 32 3.67 13.34 -4.49
N TYR A 33 4.86 13.61 -5.04
CA TYR A 33 5.91 12.62 -5.24
C TYR A 33 7.17 12.88 -4.40
N SER A 34 7.84 11.79 -4.05
CA SER A 34 9.13 11.77 -3.35
C SER A 34 10.32 11.75 -4.33
N ALA A 35 11.52 12.00 -3.81
CA ALA A 35 12.75 11.68 -4.53
C ALA A 35 12.84 10.17 -4.78
N LEU A 36 13.50 9.75 -5.87
CA LEU A 36 13.74 8.34 -6.14
C LEU A 36 14.54 7.72 -4.96
N GLY A 37 14.08 6.58 -4.47
CA GLY A 37 14.69 5.87 -3.36
C GLY A 37 14.56 4.36 -3.51
N VAL A 38 15.00 3.63 -2.48
CA VAL A 38 14.98 2.16 -2.47
C VAL A 38 13.56 1.63 -2.67
N TYR A 39 12.57 2.29 -2.07
CA TYR A 39 11.17 1.84 -2.09
C TYR A 39 10.52 1.92 -3.47
N ASP A 40 11.02 2.74 -4.40
CA ASP A 40 10.55 2.77 -5.79
C ASP A 40 10.88 1.48 -6.55
N PHE A 41 11.83 0.69 -6.03
CA PHE A 41 12.21 -0.62 -6.58
C PHE A 41 11.63 -1.80 -5.77
N VAL A 42 10.82 -1.51 -4.74
CA VAL A 42 10.17 -2.52 -3.91
C VAL A 42 8.71 -2.63 -4.30
N LYS A 43 8.20 -3.86 -4.38
CA LYS A 43 6.76 -4.14 -4.47
C LYS A 43 6.26 -4.63 -3.12
N TYR A 44 5.27 -3.95 -2.56
CA TYR A 44 4.60 -4.38 -1.34
C TYR A 44 3.44 -5.30 -1.68
N SER A 45 3.53 -6.56 -1.24
CA SER A 45 2.45 -7.54 -1.37
C SER A 45 1.97 -7.93 0.02
N SER A 46 0.67 -7.76 0.27
CA SER A 46 0.02 -8.27 1.47
C SER A 46 -0.44 -9.70 1.25
N TYR A 47 -0.30 -10.56 2.26
CA TYR A 47 -0.89 -11.89 2.27
C TYR A 47 -1.81 -12.02 3.49
N SER A 48 -2.90 -12.76 3.30
CA SER A 48 -3.85 -13.05 4.36
C SER A 48 -4.12 -14.55 4.37
N TYR A 49 -4.06 -15.15 5.55
CA TYR A 49 -4.32 -16.57 5.77
C TYR A 49 -5.16 -16.70 7.04
N TYR A 50 -6.29 -17.38 6.93
CA TYR A 50 -7.20 -17.60 8.05
C TYR A 50 -7.60 -19.07 8.11
N PRO A 51 -7.49 -19.72 9.28
CA PRO A 51 -8.06 -21.04 9.48
C PRO A 51 -9.60 -20.96 9.49
N LYS A 52 -10.26 -22.10 9.22
CA LYS A 52 -11.74 -22.18 9.11
C LYS A 52 -12.44 -21.60 10.34
N ASN A 53 -11.93 -21.87 11.55
CA ASN A 53 -12.51 -21.40 12.80
C ASN A 53 -12.47 -19.87 12.95
N VAL A 54 -11.45 -19.20 12.40
CA VAL A 54 -11.41 -17.74 12.38
C VAL A 54 -12.41 -17.21 11.35
N LEU A 55 -12.49 -17.83 10.16
CA LEU A 55 -13.50 -17.42 9.18
C LEU A 55 -14.94 -17.59 9.69
N SER A 56 -15.21 -18.63 10.50
CA SER A 56 -16.55 -18.81 11.09
C SER A 56 -16.96 -17.69 12.03
N GLU A 57 -16.01 -17.07 12.74
CA GLU A 57 -16.30 -15.94 13.64
C GLU A 57 -16.80 -14.70 12.87
N PHE A 58 -16.39 -14.53 11.60
CA PHE A 58 -16.77 -13.40 10.74
C PHE A 58 -17.84 -13.72 9.71
N LYS A 59 -18.21 -14.99 9.55
CA LYS A 59 -19.06 -15.51 8.46
C LYS A 59 -20.33 -14.68 8.28
N ASP A 60 -21.12 -14.54 9.35
CA ASP A 60 -22.45 -13.96 9.26
C ASP A 60 -22.40 -12.44 9.00
N ASP A 61 -21.42 -11.74 9.58
CA ASP A 61 -21.20 -10.31 9.35
C ASP A 61 -20.77 -10.05 7.90
N VAL A 62 -19.81 -10.83 7.38
CA VAL A 62 -19.33 -10.68 6.00
C VAL A 62 -20.46 -10.97 4.99
N ILE A 63 -21.25 -12.01 5.22
CA ILE A 63 -22.43 -12.30 4.37
C ILE A 63 -23.43 -11.15 4.43
N LYS A 64 -23.70 -10.60 5.62
CA LYS A 64 -24.61 -9.48 5.80
C LYS A 64 -24.14 -8.24 5.04
N PHE A 65 -22.85 -7.88 5.13
CA PHE A 65 -22.28 -6.78 4.35
C PHE A 65 -22.41 -7.02 2.85
N ALA A 66 -21.99 -8.20 2.38
CA ALA A 66 -22.06 -8.54 0.96
C ALA A 66 -23.50 -8.48 0.41
N ASN A 67 -24.48 -8.97 1.16
CA ASN A 67 -25.89 -8.88 0.78
C ASN A 67 -26.38 -7.42 0.77
N SER A 68 -25.98 -6.60 1.75
CA SER A 68 -26.36 -5.18 1.79
C SER A 68 -25.77 -4.36 0.63
N GLU A 69 -24.64 -4.81 0.08
CA GLU A 69 -23.99 -4.23 -1.10
C GLU A 69 -24.50 -4.82 -2.43
N GLY A 70 -25.38 -5.83 -2.40
CA GLY A 70 -25.89 -6.52 -3.59
C GLY A 70 -24.85 -7.43 -4.26
N LEU A 71 -23.85 -7.91 -3.51
CA LEU A 71 -22.75 -8.76 -3.98
C LEU A 71 -22.99 -10.23 -3.68
N ASP A 72 -23.98 -10.84 -4.35
CA ASP A 72 -24.41 -12.23 -4.10
C ASP A 72 -23.25 -13.24 -4.23
N GLY A 73 -22.35 -13.04 -5.20
CA GLY A 73 -21.17 -13.90 -5.37
C GLY A 73 -20.19 -13.83 -4.20
N HIS A 74 -20.04 -12.67 -3.56
CA HIS A 74 -19.19 -12.51 -2.38
C HIS A 74 -19.82 -13.24 -1.18
N ALA A 75 -21.11 -13.01 -0.94
CA ALA A 75 -21.86 -13.69 0.11
C ALA A 75 -21.81 -15.21 -0.06
N ASN A 76 -22.10 -15.69 -1.27
CA ASN A 76 -22.08 -17.12 -1.59
C ASN A 76 -20.70 -17.74 -1.40
N SER A 77 -19.61 -17.02 -1.74
CA SER A 77 -18.25 -17.52 -1.54
C SER A 77 -17.97 -17.85 -0.07
N ILE A 78 -18.55 -17.11 0.87
CA ILE A 78 -18.43 -17.42 2.29
C ILE A 78 -19.37 -18.58 2.65
N ALA A 79 -20.64 -18.51 2.23
CA ALA A 79 -21.66 -19.50 2.56
C ALA A 79 -21.25 -20.95 2.22
N VAL A 80 -20.78 -21.19 1.00
CA VAL A 80 -20.41 -22.55 0.51
C VAL A 80 -19.29 -23.21 1.30
N ARG A 81 -18.48 -22.45 2.05
CA ARG A 81 -17.41 -22.99 2.91
C ARG A 81 -17.96 -23.59 4.21
N PHE A 82 -19.27 -23.45 4.47
CA PHE A 82 -19.98 -23.90 5.65
C PHE A 82 -21.31 -24.62 5.31
N GLU A 83 -21.53 -25.03 4.06
CA GLU A 83 -22.78 -25.70 3.62
C GLU A 83 -22.86 -27.21 3.95
N GLU A 84 -21.73 -27.87 4.25
CA GLU A 84 -21.66 -29.32 4.57
C GLU A 84 -21.59 -29.62 6.08
N GLU A 85 -22.04 -28.70 6.94
CA GLU A 85 -22.25 -28.91 8.39
C GLU A 85 -23.74 -29.04 8.74
#